data_AF-A0A1F5XV63-F1
#
_entry.id   AF-A0A1F5XV63-F1
#
_cell.length_a   1.000
_cell.length_b   1.000
_cell.length_c   1.000
_cell.angle_alpha   90.00
_cell.angle_beta   90.00
_cell.angle_gamma   90.00
#
_symmetry.space_group_name_H-M   'P 1'
#
loop_
_entity.id
_entity.type
_entity.pdbx_description
1 polymer ?
#
loop_
_entity_poly.entity_id
_entity_poly.type
_entity_poly.pdbx_seq_one_letter_code
_entity_poly.pdbx_strand_id
1 'polypeptide(L)'
;MRKEGSIGPTAQKVLLLLLRGLALYLTYSPKKQFRIIKQIGAEWKNIDRRALYYAIKSLYQNQLIDERENANGTVTLRLTQNGKAKALTYNLDDIKIPVMKRWDKKWRIILFDIPEKHKKARDALARVLKNIGCRQFQKSVFVHPFECRNEIDFVIESFSMRPYVRFIVADSIDNELHLKKYFDLL
;
A
#
# COMPACT_ATOMS: atom_id res chain seq x y z
N MET A 1 14.04 -7.13 25.94
CA MET A 1 13.87 -6.55 24.59
C MET A 1 12.39 -6.66 24.20
N ARG A 2 11.66 -5.54 24.15
CA ARG A 2 10.23 -5.53 23.75
C ARG A 2 10.13 -5.83 22.26
N LYS A 3 9.46 -6.93 21.88
CA LYS A 3 9.10 -7.21 20.49
C LYS A 3 8.33 -6.01 19.93
N GLU A 4 8.82 -5.40 18.87
CA GLU A 4 8.07 -4.41 18.12
C GLU A 4 6.78 -5.08 17.62
N GLY A 5 5.64 -4.62 18.16
CA GLY A 5 4.34 -5.15 17.81
C GLY A 5 4.05 -4.86 16.34
N SER A 6 4.09 -5.92 15.52
CA SER A 6 3.55 -5.91 14.16
C SER A 6 2.09 -5.45 14.22
N ILE A 7 1.81 -4.32 13.56
CA ILE A 7 0.47 -3.74 13.49
C ILE A 7 -0.34 -4.56 12.50
N GLY A 8 -1.50 -5.07 12.93
CA GLY A 8 -2.37 -5.88 12.07
C GLY A 8 -2.86 -5.14 10.82
N PRO A 9 -3.25 -5.87 9.76
CA PRO A 9 -3.59 -5.31 8.44
C PRO A 9 -4.73 -4.28 8.48
N THR A 10 -5.68 -4.42 9.40
CA THR A 10 -6.75 -3.42 9.59
C THR A 10 -6.23 -2.11 10.18
N ALA A 11 -5.30 -2.18 11.13
CA ALA A 11 -4.69 -0.99 11.72
C ALA A 11 -3.78 -0.23 10.74
N GLN A 12 -3.15 -0.94 9.80
CA GLN A 12 -2.47 -0.33 8.67
C GLN A 12 -3.43 0.43 7.74
N LYS A 13 -4.59 -0.16 7.41
CA LYS A 13 -5.63 0.52 6.61
C LYS A 13 -6.14 1.79 7.29
N VAL A 14 -6.34 1.76 8.61
CA VAL A 14 -6.74 2.95 9.38
C VAL A 14 -5.66 4.03 9.35
N LEU A 15 -4.40 3.65 9.55
CA LEU A 15 -3.28 4.60 9.49
C LEU A 15 -3.17 5.28 8.11
N LEU A 16 -3.35 4.51 7.03
CA LEU A 16 -3.39 5.02 5.66
C LEU A 16 -4.57 5.98 5.42
N LEU A 17 -5.75 5.69 5.97
CA LEU A 17 -6.90 6.59 5.89
C LEU A 17 -6.65 7.91 6.63
N LEU A 18 -5.99 7.86 7.79
CA LEU A 18 -5.61 9.05 8.55
C LEU A 18 -4.53 9.87 7.83
N LEU A 19 -3.54 9.23 7.22
CA LEU A 19 -2.55 9.88 6.35
C LEU A 19 -3.21 10.59 5.17
N ARG A 20 -4.18 9.94 4.51
CA ARG A 20 -4.95 10.54 3.41
C ARG A 20 -5.80 11.72 3.89
N GLY A 21 -6.39 11.64 5.08
CA GLY A 21 -7.06 12.77 5.74
C GLY A 21 -6.13 13.95 6.00
N LEU A 22 -4.90 13.68 6.43
CA LEU A 22 -3.86 14.70 6.59
C LEU A 22 -3.44 15.30 5.23
N ALA A 23 -3.32 14.48 4.19
CA ALA A 23 -3.02 14.93 2.84
C ALA A 23 -4.12 15.83 2.26
N LEU A 24 -5.40 15.57 2.56
CA LEU A 24 -6.52 16.46 2.21
C LEU A 24 -6.31 17.86 2.81
N TYR A 25 -5.99 17.91 4.10
CA TYR A 25 -5.76 19.16 4.83
C TYR A 25 -4.57 19.96 4.24
N LEU A 26 -3.49 19.27 3.87
CA LEU A 26 -2.28 19.91 3.33
C LEU A 26 -2.33 20.20 1.83
N THR A 27 -3.27 19.63 1.08
CA THR A 27 -3.37 19.81 -0.38
C THR A 27 -4.32 20.95 -0.74
N TYR A 28 -3.79 22.07 -1.23
CA TYR A 28 -4.58 23.26 -1.64
C TYR A 28 -5.41 23.13 -2.93
N SER A 29 -5.48 21.94 -3.56
CA SER A 29 -6.16 21.75 -4.83
C SER A 29 -7.52 21.03 -4.65
N PRO A 30 -8.65 21.70 -4.90
CA PRO A 30 -9.99 21.12 -4.73
C PRO A 30 -10.21 19.84 -5.54
N LYS A 31 -9.70 19.79 -6.78
CA LYS A 31 -9.80 18.60 -7.65
C LYS A 31 -9.02 17.41 -7.10
N LYS A 32 -7.88 17.64 -6.43
CA LYS A 32 -7.09 16.57 -5.79
C LYS A 32 -7.76 16.12 -4.50
N GLN A 33 -8.28 17.05 -3.71
CA GLN A 33 -9.05 16.74 -2.51
C GLN A 33 -10.28 15.86 -2.82
N PHE A 34 -11.05 16.20 -3.85
CA PHE A 34 -12.23 15.42 -4.25
C PHE A 34 -11.90 13.97 -4.65
N ARG A 35 -10.76 13.75 -5.34
CA ARG A 35 -10.31 12.40 -5.71
C ARG A 35 -9.93 11.57 -4.49
N ILE A 36 -9.21 12.16 -3.54
CA ILE A 36 -8.82 11.51 -2.29
C ILE A 36 -10.07 11.17 -1.47
N ILE A 37 -11.05 12.08 -1.37
CA ILE A 37 -12.34 11.85 -0.68
C ILE A 37 -13.10 10.67 -1.32
N LYS A 38 -13.19 10.61 -2.65
CA LYS A 38 -13.89 9.53 -3.36
C LYS A 38 -13.22 8.16 -3.12
N GLN A 39 -11.90 8.11 -3.04
CA GLN A 39 -11.15 6.89 -2.75
C GLN A 39 -11.34 6.43 -1.30
N ILE A 40 -11.30 7.36 -0.34
CA ILE A 40 -11.61 7.08 1.07
C ILE A 40 -13.01 6.48 1.20
N GLY A 41 -14.03 7.10 0.61
CA GLY A 41 -15.43 6.65 0.73
C GLY A 41 -15.70 5.24 0.18
N ALA A 42 -14.96 4.81 -0.86
CA ALA A 42 -15.09 3.47 -1.42
C ALA A 42 -14.49 2.39 -0.52
N GLU A 43 -13.39 2.67 0.16
CA GLU A 43 -12.74 1.73 1.07
C GLU A 43 -13.49 1.57 2.40
N TRP A 44 -14.15 2.63 2.89
CA TRP A 44 -14.93 2.60 4.14
C TRP A 44 -16.09 1.61 4.14
N LYS A 45 -16.68 1.31 2.96
CA LYS A 45 -17.81 0.36 2.85
C LYS A 45 -17.44 -1.08 3.22
N ASN A 46 -16.17 -1.44 3.18
CA ASN A 46 -15.70 -2.81 3.35
C ASN A 46 -14.97 -3.05 4.69
N ILE A 47 -14.94 -2.07 5.59
CA ILE A 47 -14.24 -2.19 6.87
C ILE A 47 -15.23 -2.58 7.96
N ASP A 48 -14.99 -3.73 8.59
CA ASP A 48 -15.72 -4.18 9.78
C ASP A 48 -15.58 -3.14 10.91
N ARG A 49 -16.72 -2.67 11.45
CA ARG A 49 -16.77 -1.61 12.48
C ARG A 49 -16.01 -1.99 13.75
N ARG A 50 -16.00 -3.27 14.12
CA ARG A 50 -15.32 -3.76 15.32
C ARG A 50 -13.82 -3.81 15.09
N ALA A 51 -13.40 -4.29 13.91
CA ALA A 51 -12.00 -4.27 13.50
C ALA A 51 -11.47 -2.84 13.36
N LEU A 52 -12.29 -1.90 12.88
CA LEU A 52 -11.97 -0.47 12.82
C LEU A 52 -11.75 0.12 14.21
N TYR A 53 -12.65 -0.15 15.15
CA TYR A 53 -12.53 0.30 16.53
C TYR A 53 -11.23 -0.20 17.18
N TYR A 54 -10.92 -1.49 17.06
CA TYR A 54 -9.70 -2.05 17.63
C TYR A 54 -8.43 -1.52 16.94
N ALA A 55 -8.50 -1.25 15.64
CA ALA A 55 -7.41 -0.64 14.90
C ALA A 55 -7.13 0.79 15.39
N ILE A 56 -8.15 1.65 15.46
CA ILE A 56 -8.02 3.02 15.98
C ILE A 56 -7.50 2.98 17.42
N LYS A 57 -8.10 2.15 18.28
CA LYS A 57 -7.70 1.98 19.68
C LYS A 57 -6.23 1.58 19.81
N SER A 58 -5.77 0.64 18.98
CA SER A 58 -4.37 0.22 18.94
C SER A 58 -3.44 1.35 18.51
N LEU A 59 -3.82 2.15 17.51
CA LEU A 59 -3.01 3.30 17.07
C LEU A 59 -2.86 4.35 18.18
N TYR A 60 -3.93 4.63 18.95
CA TYR A 60 -3.85 5.49 20.14
C TYR A 60 -2.97 4.90 21.24
N GLN A 61 -3.17 3.62 21.58
CA GLN A 61 -2.38 2.93 22.61
C GLN A 61 -0.88 2.90 22.28
N ASN A 62 -0.55 2.84 21.00
CA ASN A 62 0.83 2.87 20.50
C ASN A 62 1.34 4.29 20.21
N GLN A 63 0.59 5.34 20.58
CA GLN A 63 0.96 6.75 20.39
C GLN A 63 1.29 7.12 18.93
N LEU A 64 0.65 6.47 17.97
CA LEU A 64 0.83 6.74 16.54
C LEU A 64 -0.14 7.82 16.06
N ILE A 65 -1.29 7.91 16.73
CA ILE A 65 -2.30 8.94 16.49
C ILE A 65 -2.67 9.59 17.82
N ASP A 66 -3.11 10.83 17.74
CA ASP A 66 -3.59 11.61 18.87
C ASP A 66 -4.82 12.42 18.43
N GLU A 67 -5.60 12.89 19.39
CA GLU A 67 -6.76 13.75 19.18
C GLU A 67 -6.52 15.17 19.63
N ARG A 68 -7.09 16.10 18.86
CA ARG A 68 -7.15 17.50 19.26
C ARG A 68 -8.57 17.99 19.14
N GLU A 69 -9.13 18.38 20.28
CA GLU A 69 -10.41 19.06 20.32
C GLU A 69 -10.24 20.48 19.79
N ASN A 70 -11.13 20.86 18.87
CA ASN A 70 -11.19 22.18 18.28
C ASN A 70 -12.14 23.06 19.08
N ALA A 71 -11.96 24.38 19.01
CA ALA A 71 -12.81 25.36 19.69
C ALA A 71 -14.31 25.27 19.32
N ASN A 72 -14.65 24.61 18.22
CA ASN A 72 -16.03 24.37 17.77
C ASN A 72 -16.60 23.01 18.24
N GLY A 73 -15.94 22.32 19.18
CA GLY A 73 -16.38 21.02 19.72
C GLY A 73 -16.13 19.83 18.79
N THR A 74 -15.42 20.02 17.67
CA THR A 74 -15.04 18.90 16.78
C THR A 74 -13.70 18.30 17.18
N VAL A 75 -13.52 16.99 16.97
CA VAL A 75 -12.25 16.30 17.27
C VAL A 75 -11.46 16.06 15.99
N THR A 76 -10.21 16.50 15.97
CA THR A 76 -9.26 16.24 14.88
C THR A 76 -8.29 15.13 15.27
N LEU A 77 -8.34 14.01 14.56
CA LEU A 77 -7.30 12.99 14.62
C LEU A 77 -6.03 13.45 13.89
N ARG A 78 -4.87 13.33 14.54
CA ARG A 78 -3.56 13.72 13.99
C ARG A 78 -2.56 12.60 14.18
N LEU A 79 -1.65 12.45 13.20
CA LEU A 79 -0.46 11.61 13.39
C LEU A 79 0.52 12.32 14.32
N THR A 80 1.01 11.58 15.31
CA THR A 80 2.12 12.04 16.17
C THR A 80 3.41 12.05 15.36
N GLN A 81 4.49 12.64 15.89
CA GLN A 81 5.80 12.54 15.23
C GLN A 81 6.26 11.08 15.07
N ASN A 82 5.99 10.24 16.08
CA ASN A 82 6.23 8.81 16.02
C ASN A 82 5.34 8.12 14.98
N GLY A 83 4.06 8.49 14.89
CA GLY A 83 3.14 7.99 13.86
C GLY A 83 3.55 8.37 12.45
N LYS A 84 4.03 9.60 12.25
CA LYS A 84 4.59 10.08 10.98
C LYS A 84 5.88 9.35 10.64
N ALA A 85 6.80 9.25 11.60
CA ALA A 85 8.03 8.49 11.45
C ALA A 85 7.68 7.06 11.07
N LYS A 86 6.93 6.31 11.89
CA LYS A 86 6.54 4.92 11.63
C LYS A 86 5.74 4.73 10.33
N ALA A 87 4.92 5.70 9.93
CA ALA A 87 4.26 5.69 8.61
C ALA A 87 5.26 5.82 7.45
N LEU A 88 6.33 6.61 7.64
CA LEU A 88 7.44 6.78 6.70
C LEU A 88 8.50 5.66 6.80
N THR A 89 8.68 5.07 7.99
CA THR A 89 9.58 3.96 8.34
C THR A 89 8.90 2.60 8.20
N TYR A 90 7.67 2.54 7.69
CA TYR A 90 7.17 1.29 7.11
C TYR A 90 8.05 1.02 5.90
N ASN A 91 9.19 0.38 6.16
CA ASN A 91 10.21 0.06 5.20
C ASN A 91 9.54 -0.71 4.07
N LEU A 92 9.40 -0.07 2.92
CA LEU A 92 9.06 -0.77 1.68
C LEU A 92 10.07 -1.90 1.41
N ASP A 93 11.26 -1.81 2.01
CA ASP A 93 12.31 -2.82 2.02
C ASP A 93 12.00 -4.06 2.89
N ASP A 94 11.09 -3.96 3.86
CA ASP A 94 10.66 -5.09 4.70
C ASP A 94 9.42 -5.82 4.15
N ILE A 95 8.79 -5.26 3.09
CA ILE A 95 7.69 -5.93 2.41
C ILE A 95 8.22 -7.18 1.74
N LYS A 96 7.61 -8.32 2.04
CA LYS A 96 7.91 -9.59 1.39
C LYS A 96 6.62 -10.16 0.84
N ILE A 97 6.67 -10.61 -0.40
CA ILE A 97 5.58 -11.40 -0.95
C ILE A 97 5.60 -12.76 -0.24
N PRO A 98 4.49 -13.18 0.39
CA PRO A 98 4.43 -14.48 1.04
C PRO A 98 4.62 -15.59 -0.01
N VAL A 99 5.57 -16.48 0.25
CA VAL A 99 5.78 -17.66 -0.59
C VAL A 99 4.60 -18.60 -0.42
N MET A 100 3.98 -19.00 -1.54
CA MET A 100 2.91 -19.99 -1.52
C MET A 100 3.50 -21.38 -1.36
N LYS A 101 2.92 -22.21 -0.48
CA LYS A 101 3.31 -23.63 -0.34
C LYS A 101 3.17 -24.41 -1.65
N ARG A 102 2.18 -24.04 -2.47
CA ARG A 102 1.91 -24.60 -3.77
C ARG A 102 1.54 -23.47 -4.71
N TRP A 103 2.25 -23.35 -5.82
CA TRP A 103 1.88 -22.41 -6.87
C TRP A 103 0.52 -22.79 -7.46
N ASP A 104 -0.35 -21.80 -7.63
CA ASP A 104 -1.71 -21.96 -8.17
C ASP A 104 -1.75 -21.89 -9.70
N LYS A 105 -0.58 -21.90 -10.36
CA LYS A 105 -0.41 -21.83 -11.82
C LYS A 105 -0.88 -20.52 -12.44
N LYS A 106 -0.96 -19.44 -11.66
CA LYS A 106 -1.32 -18.11 -12.16
C LYS A 106 -0.14 -17.15 -12.09
N TRP A 107 -0.11 -16.19 -13.01
CA TRP A 107 0.87 -15.11 -13.08
C TRP A 107 0.25 -13.80 -12.62
N ARG A 108 0.98 -13.05 -11.80
CA ARG A 108 0.59 -11.73 -11.27
C ARG A 108 1.38 -10.70 -12.03
N ILE A 109 0.71 -9.94 -12.87
CA ILE A 109 1.34 -8.98 -13.75
C ILE A 109 0.97 -7.59 -13.26
N ILE A 110 1.99 -6.80 -12.92
CA ILE A 110 1.88 -5.41 -12.51
C ILE A 110 2.41 -4.56 -13.66
N LEU A 111 1.56 -3.75 -14.27
CA LEU A 111 1.97 -2.81 -15.30
C LEU A 111 1.55 -1.40 -14.95
N PHE A 112 2.33 -0.41 -15.37
CA PHE A 112 2.05 0.97 -15.05
C PHE A 112 2.36 1.94 -16.19
N ASP A 113 1.55 2.99 -16.29
CA ASP A 113 1.75 4.12 -17.19
C ASP A 113 1.76 5.42 -16.36
N ILE A 114 2.92 5.70 -15.75
CA ILE A 114 3.11 6.83 -14.85
C ILE A 114 3.69 8.02 -15.63
N PRO A 115 2.98 9.17 -15.68
CA PRO A 115 3.44 10.36 -16.41
C PRO A 115 4.80 10.87 -15.94
N GLU A 116 5.56 11.52 -16.84
CA GLU A 116 6.94 11.96 -16.57
C GLU A 116 7.06 12.95 -15.39
N LYS A 117 6.03 13.76 -15.13
CA LYS A 117 5.93 14.60 -13.93
C LYS A 117 6.00 13.82 -12.60
N HIS A 118 5.79 12.50 -12.64
CA HIS A 118 5.86 11.58 -11.51
C HIS A 118 7.03 10.60 -11.64
N LYS A 119 8.06 10.92 -12.43
CA LYS A 119 9.28 10.10 -12.66
C LYS A 119 9.87 9.53 -11.37
N LYS A 120 10.07 10.36 -10.33
CA LYS A 120 10.64 9.90 -9.06
C LYS A 120 9.80 8.78 -8.41
N ALA A 121 8.48 8.89 -8.47
CA ALA A 121 7.57 7.88 -7.94
C ALA A 121 7.56 6.61 -8.80
N ARG A 122 7.64 6.74 -10.13
CA ARG A 122 7.79 5.61 -11.06
C ARG A 122 9.06 4.82 -10.76
N ASP A 123 10.18 5.52 -10.64
CA ASP A 123 11.50 4.88 -10.44
C ASP A 123 11.59 4.25 -9.03
N ALA A 124 10.95 4.86 -8.02
CA ALA A 124 10.82 4.28 -6.68
C ALA A 124 9.91 3.04 -6.67
N LEU A 125 8.74 3.08 -7.32
CA LEU A 125 7.84 1.94 -7.47
C LEU A 125 8.56 0.76 -8.11
N ALA A 126 9.26 1.01 -9.23
CA ALA A 126 10.02 -0.03 -9.93
C ALA A 126 11.10 -0.66 -9.03
N ARG A 127 11.77 0.14 -8.20
CA ARG A 127 12.78 -0.36 -7.24
C ARG A 127 12.13 -1.26 -6.18
N VAL A 128 11.02 -0.81 -5.58
CA VAL A 128 10.31 -1.60 -4.56
C VAL A 128 9.79 -2.90 -5.14
N LEU A 129 9.18 -2.88 -6.33
CA LEU A 129 8.71 -4.11 -7.00
C LEU A 129 9.85 -5.13 -7.20
N LYS A 130 11.06 -4.68 -7.54
CA LYS A 130 12.23 -5.56 -7.61
C LYS A 130 12.62 -6.10 -6.24
N ASN A 131 12.66 -5.23 -5.22
CA ASN A 131 13.07 -5.61 -3.86
C ASN A 131 12.14 -6.68 -3.27
N ILE A 132 10.84 -6.61 -3.54
CA ILE A 132 9.86 -7.57 -3.02
C ILE A 132 9.79 -8.88 -3.84
N GLY A 133 10.64 -9.04 -4.87
CA GLY A 133 10.77 -10.26 -5.65
C GLY A 133 10.08 -10.28 -7.02
N CYS A 134 9.43 -9.19 -7.44
CA CYS A 134 8.84 -9.16 -8.78
C CYS A 134 9.92 -9.07 -9.87
N ARG A 135 9.79 -9.89 -10.90
CA ARG A 135 10.69 -9.88 -12.06
C ARG A 135 10.26 -8.82 -13.06
N GLN A 136 11.20 -7.98 -13.51
CA GLN A 136 10.93 -7.05 -14.59
C GLN A 136 10.80 -7.79 -15.92
N PHE A 137 9.63 -7.69 -16.56
CA PHE A 137 9.30 -8.31 -17.85
C PHE A 137 9.45 -7.32 -19.01
N GLN A 138 9.09 -6.05 -18.77
CA GLN A 138 9.29 -4.89 -19.66
C GLN A 138 9.59 -3.66 -18.81
N LYS A 139 9.93 -2.51 -19.43
CA LYS A 139 10.31 -1.29 -18.69
C LYS A 139 9.30 -0.89 -17.59
N SER A 140 8.01 -1.04 -17.88
CA SER A 140 6.92 -0.75 -16.95
C SER A 140 6.03 -1.96 -16.63
N VAL A 141 6.57 -3.18 -16.77
CA VAL A 141 5.83 -4.43 -16.51
C VAL A 141 6.66 -5.34 -15.61
N PHE A 142 6.03 -5.83 -14.55
CA PHE A 142 6.60 -6.70 -13.53
C PHE A 142 5.72 -7.92 -13.36
N VAL A 143 6.34 -9.06 -13.07
CA VAL A 143 5.65 -10.36 -12.99
C VAL A 143 6.06 -11.09 -11.72
N HIS A 144 5.11 -11.76 -11.08
CA HIS A 144 5.33 -12.62 -9.92
C HIS A 144 4.43 -13.87 -10.00
N PRO A 145 4.89 -15.06 -9.57
CA PRO A 145 4.07 -16.26 -9.63
C PRO A 145 3.17 -16.45 -8.42
N PHE A 146 3.44 -15.82 -7.28
CA PHE A 146 2.61 -15.97 -6.07
C PHE A 146 1.66 -14.81 -5.86
N GLU A 147 0.59 -15.09 -5.12
CA GLU A 147 -0.40 -14.10 -4.74
C GLU A 147 0.23 -12.97 -3.92
N CYS A 148 0.06 -11.74 -4.40
CA CYS A 148 0.71 -10.56 -3.84
C CYS A 148 -0.16 -9.31 -3.91
N ARG A 149 -1.47 -9.44 -4.17
CA ARG A 149 -2.33 -8.27 -4.38
C ARG A 149 -2.31 -7.31 -3.20
N ASN A 150 -2.30 -7.80 -1.96
CA ASN A 150 -2.33 -6.95 -0.78
C ASN A 150 -1.04 -6.13 -0.65
N GLU A 151 0.10 -6.78 -0.87
CA GLU A 151 1.43 -6.16 -0.81
C GLU A 151 1.59 -5.13 -1.92
N ILE A 152 1.18 -5.49 -3.15
CA ILE A 152 1.21 -4.58 -4.30
C ILE A 152 0.27 -3.39 -4.08
N ASP A 153 -0.94 -3.62 -3.59
CA ASP A 153 -1.88 -2.55 -3.27
C ASP A 153 -1.27 -1.60 -2.21
N PHE A 154 -0.67 -2.14 -1.15
CA PHE A 154 0.02 -1.34 -0.14
C PHE A 154 1.13 -0.45 -0.73
N VAL A 155 1.99 -1.03 -1.58
CA VAL A 155 3.06 -0.28 -2.25
C VAL A 155 2.49 0.83 -3.13
N ILE A 156 1.48 0.52 -3.96
CA ILE A 156 0.87 1.47 -4.89
C ILE A 156 0.21 2.64 -4.13
N GLU A 157 -0.50 2.36 -3.04
CA GLU A 157 -1.15 3.38 -2.22
C GLU A 157 -0.13 4.26 -1.49
N SER A 158 0.99 3.68 -1.05
CA SER A 158 2.09 4.42 -0.42
C SER A 158 2.69 5.49 -1.34
N PHE A 159 2.73 5.23 -2.65
CA PHE A 159 3.16 6.20 -3.66
C PHE A 159 2.02 7.08 -4.20
N SER A 160 0.76 6.86 -3.80
CA SER A 160 -0.42 7.52 -4.38
C SER A 160 -0.52 7.35 -5.91
N MET A 161 -0.11 6.19 -6.43
CA MET A 161 -0.03 5.92 -7.89
C MET A 161 -1.17 5.03 -8.42
N ARG A 162 -2.18 4.70 -7.60
CA ARG A 162 -3.30 3.82 -7.97
C ARG A 162 -3.91 4.05 -9.36
N PRO A 163 -4.15 5.30 -9.81
CA PRO A 163 -4.74 5.54 -11.13
C PRO A 163 -3.89 5.01 -12.31
N TYR A 164 -2.58 4.92 -12.12
CA TYR A 164 -1.59 4.61 -13.17
C TYR A 164 -1.14 3.16 -13.21
N VAL A 165 -1.52 2.34 -12.22
CA VAL A 165 -1.06 0.95 -12.08
C VAL A 165 -2.22 -0.01 -12.34
N ARG A 166 -1.94 -1.12 -13.02
CA ARG A 166 -2.88 -2.22 -13.26
C ARG A 166 -2.27 -3.52 -12.74
N PHE A 167 -3.13 -4.35 -12.17
CA PHE A 167 -2.79 -5.69 -11.69
C PHE A 167 -3.65 -6.69 -12.44
N ILE A 168 -3.00 -7.63 -13.11
CA ILE A 168 -3.63 -8.66 -13.93
C ILE A 168 -3.25 -10.02 -13.34
N VAL A 169 -4.25 -10.91 -13.29
CA VAL A 169 -4.04 -12.32 -13.03
C VAL A 169 -4.21 -13.04 -14.36
N ALA A 170 -3.20 -13.79 -14.78
CA ALA A 170 -3.20 -14.50 -16.06
C ALA A 170 -2.91 -15.99 -15.83
N ASP A 171 -3.56 -16.85 -16.60
CA ASP A 171 -3.29 -18.30 -16.60
C ASP A 171 -2.04 -18.67 -17.41
N SER A 172 -1.60 -17.78 -18.31
CA SER A 172 -0.40 -17.95 -19.12
C SER A 172 0.27 -16.61 -19.43
N ILE A 173 1.56 -16.65 -19.74
CA ILE A 173 2.37 -15.50 -20.17
C ILE A 173 3.46 -15.99 -21.13
N ASP A 174 3.88 -15.14 -22.07
CA ASP A 174 5.02 -15.44 -22.93
C ASP A 174 6.32 -15.62 -22.13
N ASN A 175 7.27 -16.38 -22.69
CA ASN A 175 8.53 -16.75 -22.03
C ASN A 175 8.35 -17.49 -20.70
N GLU A 176 7.25 -18.24 -20.56
CA GLU A 176 6.88 -18.90 -19.31
C GLU A 176 7.97 -19.82 -18.76
N LEU A 177 8.63 -20.61 -19.62
CA LEU A 177 9.69 -21.55 -19.21
C LEU A 177 10.85 -20.82 -18.54
N HIS A 178 11.26 -19.66 -19.07
CA HIS A 178 12.31 -18.83 -18.49
C HIS A 178 11.89 -18.25 -17.13
N LEU A 179 10.64 -17.79 -17.01
CA LEU A 179 10.10 -17.30 -15.74
C LEU A 179 9.97 -18.41 -14.70
N LYS A 180 9.49 -19.59 -15.09
CA LYS A 180 9.41 -20.78 -14.21
C LYS A 180 10.78 -21.15 -13.67
N LYS A 181 11.82 -21.14 -14.51
CA LYS A 181 13.20 -21.36 -14.06
C LYS A 181 13.70 -20.27 -13.11
N TYR A 182 13.35 -19.01 -13.35
CA TYR A 182 13.74 -17.89 -12.48
C TYR A 182 13.11 -17.96 -11.08
N PHE A 183 11.88 -18.47 -10.99
CA PHE A 183 11.13 -18.58 -9.75
C PHE A 183 11.15 -19.99 -9.13
N ASP A 184 12.00 -20.89 -9.62
CA ASP A 184 12.12 -22.28 -9.16
C ASP A 184 10.77 -23.05 -9.16
N LEU A 185 10.02 -22.94 -10.27
CA LEU A 185 8.70 -23.56 -10.49
C LEU A 185 8.71 -24.74 -11.48
N LEU A 186 9.89 -25.27 -11.81
CA LEU A 186 10.06 -26.42 -12.70
C LEU A 186 9.94 -27.75 -11.95
#